data_AF-A0A8W8HZU9-F1
#
_entry.id   AF-A0A8W8HZU9-F1
#
_cell.length_a   1.000
_cell.length_b   1.000
_cell.length_c   1.000
_cell.angle_alpha   90.00
_cell.angle_beta   90.00
_cell.angle_gamma   90.00
#
_symmetry.space_group_name_H-M   'P 1'
#
loop_
_entity.id
_entity.type
_entity.pdbx_description
1 polymer ?
#
loop_
_entity_poly.entity_id
_entity_poly.type
_entity_poly.pdbx_seq_one_letter_code
_entity_poly.pdbx_strand_id
1 'polypeptide(L)'
;NRFPEIKHSHDIWHAAKNLGKKIVAAGQNKECKELLGWSRDIVNHFWYSCSYATDVDSFMEVWCGVVHHVVNEHEWSMSYSSSYFGNNKCMHGPMEEEGHKDWIIKGSPAHTALIQIVFNKRFLRQIHYYVNFRSTAELENFNNLILMYSGKRFAFSPPVYNARCQLAALDYNANVDREVKRNPDGSVQQHRTFNKKSGRWSVTPVKVEKSYIHVEILQKRIVQARLTDQEGMCHPAVLAATDPRRLSRTIAPVEPKPTAVLQEEKVSRFMKKD
;
A
#
# COMPACT_ATOMS: atom_id res chain seq x y z
N ASN A 1 -16.72 -22.13 -7.24
CA ASN A 1 -15.70 -21.36 -6.50
C ASN A 1 -15.18 -22.25 -5.38
N ARG A 2 -13.87 -22.55 -5.31
CA ARG A 2 -13.34 -23.58 -4.38
C ARG A 2 -13.21 -23.08 -2.93
N PHE A 3 -13.29 -21.76 -2.72
CA PHE A 3 -13.15 -21.09 -1.42
C PHE A 3 -14.10 -19.86 -1.37
N PRO A 4 -15.40 -20.06 -1.10
CA PRO A 4 -16.40 -18.97 -1.10
C PRO A 4 -16.15 -17.89 -0.04
N GLU A 5 -15.43 -18.21 1.02
CA GLU A 5 -15.04 -17.32 2.12
C GLU A 5 -13.89 -16.37 1.76
N ILE A 6 -13.10 -16.68 0.72
CA ILE A 6 -11.97 -15.85 0.32
C ILE A 6 -12.48 -14.64 -0.48
N LYS A 7 -12.49 -13.50 0.20
CA LYS A 7 -12.76 -12.20 -0.43
C LYS A 7 -11.53 -11.68 -1.17
N HIS A 8 -11.60 -11.65 -2.48
CA HIS A 8 -10.59 -11.00 -3.31
C HIS A 8 -10.76 -9.49 -3.19
N SER A 9 -9.68 -8.78 -2.91
CA SER A 9 -9.67 -7.31 -2.80
C SER A 9 -8.47 -6.74 -3.54
N HIS A 10 -8.62 -5.51 -4.02
CA HIS A 10 -7.52 -4.76 -4.62
C HIS A 10 -7.03 -3.68 -3.67
N ASP A 11 -5.77 -3.28 -3.86
CA ASP A 11 -5.19 -2.17 -3.11
C ASP A 11 -5.83 -0.85 -3.53
N ILE A 12 -6.56 -0.25 -2.59
CA ILE A 12 -7.28 1.01 -2.81
C ILE A 12 -6.34 2.17 -3.17
N TRP A 13 -5.10 2.17 -2.68
CA TRP A 13 -4.16 3.24 -2.99
C TRP A 13 -3.86 3.32 -4.49
N HIS A 14 -3.73 2.17 -5.14
CA HIS A 14 -3.53 2.12 -6.59
C HIS A 14 -4.76 2.64 -7.35
N ALA A 15 -5.97 2.35 -6.89
CA ALA A 15 -7.20 2.88 -7.49
C ALA A 15 -7.29 4.40 -7.34
N ALA A 16 -7.09 4.94 -6.14
CA ALA A 16 -7.11 6.36 -5.84
C ALA A 16 -6.04 7.11 -6.67
N LYS A 17 -4.83 6.56 -6.76
CA LYS A 17 -3.75 7.11 -7.60
C LYS A 17 -4.11 7.12 -9.08
N ASN A 18 -4.67 6.04 -9.61
CA ASN A 18 -5.06 5.95 -11.01
C ASN A 18 -6.24 6.87 -11.35
N LEU A 19 -7.20 7.01 -10.42
CA LEU A 19 -8.28 7.98 -10.52
C LEU A 19 -7.71 9.41 -10.58
N GLY A 20 -6.82 9.76 -9.65
CA GLY A 20 -6.14 11.07 -9.65
C GLY A 20 -5.41 11.36 -10.96
N LYS A 21 -4.71 10.37 -11.53
CA LYS A 21 -4.08 10.51 -12.85
C LYS A 21 -5.08 10.82 -13.96
N LYS A 22 -6.25 10.17 -13.97
CA LYS A 22 -7.30 10.43 -14.97
C LYS A 22 -7.88 11.83 -14.84
N ILE A 23 -8.15 12.29 -13.63
CA ILE A 23 -8.67 13.64 -13.37
C ILE A 23 -7.65 14.70 -13.78
N VAL A 24 -6.38 14.51 -13.38
CA VAL A 24 -5.29 15.42 -13.78
C VAL A 24 -5.14 15.44 -15.30
N ALA A 25 -5.18 14.29 -15.97
CA ALA A 25 -5.11 14.22 -17.42
C ALA A 25 -6.27 14.96 -18.11
N ALA A 26 -7.50 14.82 -17.61
CA ALA A 26 -8.65 15.59 -18.10
C ALA A 26 -8.46 17.09 -17.87
N GLY A 27 -7.93 17.49 -16.71
CA GLY A 27 -7.65 18.88 -16.38
C GLY A 27 -6.48 19.53 -17.13
N GLN A 28 -5.68 18.76 -17.88
CA GLN A 28 -4.68 19.33 -18.79
C GLN A 28 -5.34 19.99 -20.03
N ASN A 29 -6.58 19.62 -20.36
CA ASN A 29 -7.35 20.35 -21.37
C ASN A 29 -7.68 21.76 -20.83
N LYS A 30 -7.46 22.79 -21.67
CA LYS A 30 -7.71 24.20 -21.30
C LYS A 30 -9.14 24.44 -20.83
N GLU A 31 -10.12 23.76 -21.43
CA GLU A 31 -11.55 23.86 -21.08
C GLU A 31 -11.93 23.13 -19.79
N CYS A 32 -11.02 22.32 -19.24
CA CYS A 32 -11.27 21.48 -18.06
C CYS A 32 -10.32 21.80 -16.89
N LYS A 33 -9.59 22.91 -16.94
CA LYS A 33 -8.55 23.26 -15.95
C LYS A 33 -9.03 23.25 -14.50
N GLU A 34 -10.29 23.58 -14.27
CA GLU A 34 -10.94 23.57 -12.94
C GLU A 34 -10.80 22.21 -12.25
N LEU A 35 -10.76 21.10 -13.00
CA LEU A 35 -10.54 19.75 -12.46
C LEU A 35 -9.21 19.59 -11.74
N LEU A 36 -8.19 20.39 -12.08
CA LEU A 36 -6.90 20.36 -11.38
C LEU A 36 -7.05 20.86 -9.94
N GLY A 37 -7.89 21.88 -9.73
CA GLY A 37 -8.21 22.42 -8.41
C GLY A 37 -8.97 21.42 -7.54
N TRP A 38 -9.90 20.68 -8.14
CA TRP A 38 -10.75 19.69 -7.47
C TRP A 38 -10.15 18.28 -7.35
N SER A 39 -9.05 17.99 -8.06
CA SER A 39 -8.48 16.65 -8.15
C SER A 39 -8.20 15.99 -6.80
N ARG A 40 -7.73 16.76 -5.82
CA ARG A 40 -7.46 16.22 -4.47
C ARG A 40 -8.74 15.84 -3.76
N ASP A 41 -9.74 16.71 -3.81
CA ASP A 41 -11.01 16.53 -3.08
C ASP A 41 -11.79 15.36 -3.66
N ILE A 42 -11.80 15.20 -4.98
CA ILE A 42 -12.43 14.05 -5.65
C ILE A 42 -11.72 12.74 -5.27
N VAL A 43 -10.39 12.71 -5.22
CA VAL A 43 -9.64 11.51 -4.82
C VAL A 43 -9.84 11.18 -3.34
N ASN A 44 -9.90 12.20 -2.49
CA ASN A 44 -10.22 12.04 -1.07
C ASN A 44 -11.67 11.54 -0.88
N HIS A 45 -12.61 12.06 -1.66
CA HIS A 45 -14.01 11.61 -1.66
C HIS A 45 -14.14 10.17 -2.10
N PHE A 46 -13.39 9.75 -3.13
CA PHE A 46 -13.30 8.34 -3.54
C PHE A 46 -12.80 7.46 -2.39
N TRP A 47 -11.71 7.87 -1.75
CA TRP A 47 -11.12 7.16 -0.63
C TRP A 47 -12.12 7.03 0.52
N TYR A 48 -12.81 8.12 0.87
CA TYR A 48 -13.86 8.13 1.89
C TYR A 48 -15.03 7.23 1.51
N SER A 49 -15.51 7.30 0.25
CA SER A 49 -16.61 6.48 -0.26
C SER A 49 -16.30 4.98 -0.11
N CYS A 50 -15.08 4.56 -0.43
CA CYS A 50 -14.66 3.17 -0.21
C CYS A 50 -14.50 2.80 1.27
N SER A 51 -14.11 3.75 2.13
CA SER A 51 -13.99 3.49 3.58
C SER A 51 -15.34 3.38 4.28
N TYR A 52 -16.35 4.08 3.75
CA TYR A 52 -17.70 4.12 4.26
C TYR A 52 -18.53 2.91 3.78
N ALA A 53 -18.36 2.53 2.52
CA ALA A 53 -19.17 1.52 1.87
C ALA A 53 -19.08 0.14 2.53
N THR A 54 -20.23 -0.51 2.72
CA THR A 54 -20.33 -1.93 3.11
C THR A 54 -20.54 -2.85 1.90
N ASP A 55 -21.01 -2.29 0.80
CA ASP A 55 -21.33 -2.96 -0.45
C ASP A 55 -21.23 -1.98 -1.63
N VAL A 56 -21.55 -2.43 -2.84
CA VAL A 56 -21.46 -1.60 -4.04
C VAL A 56 -22.53 -0.49 -4.04
N ASP A 57 -23.69 -0.72 -3.44
CA ASP A 57 -24.81 0.22 -3.49
C ASP A 57 -24.54 1.42 -2.57
N SER A 58 -24.15 1.16 -1.32
CA SER A 58 -23.67 2.17 -0.37
C SER A 58 -22.46 2.95 -0.87
N PHE A 59 -21.56 2.31 -1.63
CA PHE A 59 -20.50 3.03 -2.35
C PHE A 59 -21.08 4.01 -3.38
N MET A 60 -22.02 3.55 -4.21
CA MET A 60 -22.61 4.37 -5.27
C MET A 60 -23.39 5.55 -4.72
N GLU A 61 -24.06 5.39 -3.56
CA GLU A 61 -24.77 6.45 -2.86
C GLU A 61 -23.86 7.64 -2.54
N VAL A 62 -22.66 7.37 -2.03
CA VAL A 62 -21.70 8.42 -1.65
C VAL A 62 -20.89 8.89 -2.85
N TRP A 63 -20.36 7.96 -3.65
CA TRP A 63 -19.41 8.26 -4.72
C TRP A 63 -20.02 9.16 -5.79
N CYS A 64 -21.26 8.88 -6.22
CA CYS A 64 -21.90 9.65 -7.27
C CYS A 64 -22.24 11.07 -6.84
N GLY A 65 -22.43 11.32 -5.54
CA GLY A 65 -22.67 12.66 -5.01
C GLY A 65 -21.58 13.67 -5.36
N VAL A 66 -20.36 13.21 -5.67
CA VAL A 66 -19.25 14.09 -6.04
C VAL A 66 -19.56 14.96 -7.26
N VAL A 67 -20.34 14.46 -8.24
CA VAL A 67 -20.65 15.26 -9.44
C VAL A 67 -21.63 16.39 -9.15
N HIS A 68 -22.47 16.23 -8.13
CA HIS A 68 -23.39 17.26 -7.67
C HIS A 68 -22.68 18.25 -6.75
N HIS A 69 -21.88 17.73 -5.81
CA HIS A 69 -21.15 18.57 -4.85
C HIS A 69 -20.22 19.58 -5.54
N VAL A 70 -19.47 19.18 -6.57
CA VAL A 70 -18.53 20.09 -7.27
C VAL A 70 -19.20 21.25 -8.00
N VAL A 71 -20.51 21.18 -8.25
CA VAL A 71 -21.31 22.25 -8.89
C VAL A 71 -22.21 22.97 -7.88
N ASN A 72 -21.91 22.81 -6.58
CA ASN A 72 -22.69 23.36 -5.46
C ASN A 72 -24.13 22.84 -5.36
N GLU A 73 -24.40 21.64 -5.87
CA GLU A 73 -25.68 20.94 -5.68
C GLU A 73 -25.56 19.96 -4.51
N HIS A 74 -26.21 20.30 -3.39
CA HIS A 74 -26.13 19.52 -2.15
C HIS A 74 -27.31 18.58 -1.92
N GLU A 75 -28.35 18.68 -2.74
CA GLU A 75 -29.50 17.79 -2.76
C GLU A 75 -29.81 17.41 -4.22
N TRP A 76 -30.06 16.14 -4.49
CA TRP A 76 -30.32 15.63 -5.83
C TRP A 76 -31.18 14.36 -5.81
N SER A 77 -31.80 14.03 -6.94
CA SER A 77 -32.48 12.76 -7.10
C SER A 77 -31.49 11.68 -7.56
N MET A 78 -31.56 10.52 -6.92
CA MET A 78 -30.74 9.36 -7.25
C MET A 78 -31.54 8.43 -8.18
N SER A 79 -31.09 8.30 -9.42
CA SER A 79 -31.70 7.43 -10.44
C SER A 79 -30.74 6.36 -10.99
N TYR A 80 -29.51 6.33 -10.47
CA TYR A 80 -28.40 5.53 -10.99
C TYR A 80 -28.08 4.28 -10.14
N SER A 81 -28.84 4.04 -9.06
CA SER A 81 -28.84 2.77 -8.31
C SER A 81 -30.17 2.04 -8.55
N SER A 82 -30.12 0.72 -8.78
CA SER A 82 -31.34 -0.08 -8.93
C SER A 82 -32.06 -0.32 -7.61
N SER A 83 -31.37 -0.17 -6.48
CA SER A 83 -31.85 -0.46 -5.13
C SER A 83 -32.34 0.76 -4.36
N TYR A 84 -32.07 1.98 -4.87
CA TYR A 84 -32.50 3.21 -4.21
C TYR A 84 -33.04 4.22 -5.23
N PHE A 85 -34.35 4.47 -5.17
CA PHE A 85 -35.03 5.56 -5.86
C PHE A 85 -35.44 6.60 -4.81
N GLY A 86 -34.88 7.80 -4.87
CA GLY A 86 -35.19 8.85 -3.89
C GLY A 86 -34.27 10.06 -3.95
N ASN A 87 -34.45 10.99 -3.01
CA ASN A 87 -33.56 12.13 -2.83
C ASN A 87 -32.33 11.72 -2.02
N ASN A 88 -31.17 12.24 -2.40
CA ASN A 88 -29.92 12.10 -1.66
C ASN A 88 -29.32 13.50 -1.43
N LYS A 89 -28.40 13.60 -0.47
CA LYS A 89 -27.77 14.85 -0.08
C LYS A 89 -26.32 14.64 0.38
N CYS A 90 -25.54 15.72 0.40
CA CYS A 90 -24.18 15.66 0.93
C CYS A 90 -24.15 15.27 2.42
N MET A 91 -23.15 14.46 2.79
CA MET A 91 -22.94 13.98 4.16
C MET A 91 -22.01 14.92 4.97
N HIS A 92 -22.30 16.21 4.95
CA HIS A 92 -21.60 17.20 5.77
C HIS A 92 -22.59 18.20 6.38
N GLY A 93 -22.18 18.85 7.47
CA GLY A 93 -22.93 19.95 8.07
C GLY A 93 -22.89 21.23 7.20
N PRO A 94 -23.43 22.35 7.72
CA PRO A 94 -23.30 23.65 7.06
C PRO A 94 -21.83 23.93 6.75
N MET A 95 -21.57 24.39 5.53
CA MET A 95 -20.23 24.79 5.12
C MET A 95 -19.96 26.24 5.54
N GLU A 96 -18.75 26.52 6.02
CA GLU A 96 -18.32 27.88 6.38
C GLU A 96 -18.11 28.72 5.12
N GLU A 97 -18.65 29.94 5.06
CA GLU A 97 -18.62 30.78 3.86
C GLU A 97 -17.20 31.15 3.37
N GLU A 98 -16.18 31.05 4.24
CA GLU A 98 -14.80 31.40 3.94
C GLU A 98 -13.96 30.20 3.49
N GLY A 99 -13.25 30.35 2.35
CA GLY A 99 -12.25 29.38 1.90
C GLY A 99 -12.75 28.30 0.93
N HIS A 100 -13.96 28.46 0.39
CA HIS A 100 -14.44 27.58 -0.68
C HIS A 100 -13.67 27.75 -1.99
N LYS A 101 -13.48 26.63 -2.68
CA LYS A 101 -12.96 26.61 -4.04
C LYS A 101 -14.03 27.10 -5.00
N ASP A 102 -13.58 27.68 -6.10
CA ASP A 102 -14.46 27.98 -7.22
C ASP A 102 -15.19 26.70 -7.67
N TRP A 103 -16.52 26.78 -7.65
CA TRP A 103 -17.38 25.70 -8.10
C TRP A 103 -17.24 25.50 -9.60
N ILE A 104 -17.35 24.25 -10.04
CA ILE A 104 -17.40 23.93 -11.46
C ILE A 104 -18.74 24.40 -12.01
N ILE A 105 -18.74 25.01 -13.19
CA ILE A 105 -19.98 25.42 -13.85
C ILE A 105 -20.75 24.16 -14.29
N LYS A 106 -22.02 24.03 -13.86
CA LYS A 106 -22.87 22.90 -14.25
C LYS A 106 -23.02 22.82 -15.77
N GLY A 107 -22.76 21.62 -16.30
CA GLY A 107 -22.86 21.34 -17.75
C GLY A 107 -21.65 21.82 -18.57
N SER A 108 -20.65 22.44 -17.94
CA SER A 108 -19.38 22.78 -18.60
C SER A 108 -18.64 21.54 -19.13
N PRO A 109 -17.64 21.72 -20.03
CA PRO A 109 -16.75 20.65 -20.44
C PRO A 109 -16.07 19.94 -19.25
N ALA A 110 -15.67 20.69 -18.22
CA ALA A 110 -15.08 20.16 -17.00
C ALA A 110 -16.05 19.23 -16.25
N HIS A 111 -17.29 19.69 -16.03
CA HIS A 111 -18.33 18.91 -15.37
C HIS A 111 -18.66 17.63 -16.15
N THR A 112 -18.83 17.74 -17.46
CA THR A 112 -19.12 16.60 -18.34
C THR A 112 -17.99 15.57 -18.33
N ALA A 113 -16.73 16.02 -18.37
CA ALA A 113 -15.56 15.15 -18.27
C ALA A 113 -15.50 14.43 -16.90
N LEU A 114 -15.84 15.11 -15.80
CA LEU A 114 -15.91 14.49 -14.49
C LEU A 114 -17.00 13.42 -14.43
N ILE A 115 -18.21 13.69 -14.94
CA ILE A 115 -19.30 12.71 -15.04
C ILE A 115 -18.81 11.45 -15.78
N GLN A 116 -18.11 11.60 -16.91
CA GLN A 116 -17.58 10.46 -17.67
C GLN A 116 -16.55 9.63 -16.88
N ILE A 117 -15.75 10.27 -16.02
CA ILE A 117 -14.79 9.59 -15.15
C ILE A 117 -15.50 8.85 -14.01
N VAL A 118 -16.43 9.52 -13.32
CA VAL A 118 -17.17 9.01 -12.16
C VAL A 118 -18.05 7.83 -12.56
N PHE A 119 -18.79 7.96 -13.66
CA PHE A 119 -19.72 6.94 -14.18
C PHE A 119 -19.08 5.99 -15.20
N ASN A 120 -17.76 5.90 -15.23
CA ASN A 120 -17.08 5.00 -16.17
C ASN A 120 -17.45 3.53 -15.90
N LYS A 121 -18.16 2.90 -16.84
CA LYS A 121 -18.67 1.52 -16.70
C LYS A 121 -17.60 0.47 -16.35
N ARG A 122 -16.37 0.63 -16.86
CA ARG A 122 -15.26 -0.31 -16.58
C ARG A 122 -14.69 -0.10 -15.18
N PHE A 123 -14.66 1.14 -14.72
CA PHE A 123 -14.26 1.47 -13.35
C PHE A 123 -15.29 0.95 -12.35
N LEU A 124 -16.57 1.29 -12.56
CA LEU A 124 -17.66 0.88 -11.66
C LEU A 124 -17.78 -0.64 -11.51
N ARG A 125 -17.52 -1.41 -12.57
CA ARG A 125 -17.50 -2.88 -12.51
C ARG A 125 -16.46 -3.44 -11.55
N GLN A 126 -15.39 -2.71 -11.27
CA GLN A 126 -14.31 -3.15 -10.38
C GLN A 126 -14.51 -2.72 -8.91
N ILE A 127 -15.56 -1.95 -8.61
CA ILE A 127 -15.77 -1.37 -7.27
C ILE A 127 -15.90 -2.43 -6.18
N HIS A 128 -16.50 -3.58 -6.49
CA HIS A 128 -16.62 -4.70 -5.55
C HIS A 128 -15.26 -5.21 -5.00
N TYR A 129 -14.13 -4.91 -5.66
CA TYR A 129 -12.80 -5.23 -5.12
C TYR A 129 -12.27 -4.19 -4.11
N TYR A 130 -12.88 -3.00 -4.04
CA TYR A 130 -12.43 -1.89 -3.20
C TYR A 130 -13.33 -1.64 -1.98
N VAL A 131 -14.57 -2.16 -1.97
CA VAL A 131 -15.52 -2.00 -0.83
C VAL A 131 -15.04 -2.66 0.47
N ASN A 132 -14.08 -3.59 0.42
CA ASN A 132 -13.45 -4.16 1.63
C ASN A 132 -12.32 -3.27 2.20
N PHE A 133 -12.06 -2.11 1.59
CA PHE A 133 -11.10 -1.10 2.03
C PHE A 133 -9.74 -1.67 2.47
N ARG A 134 -9.07 -2.37 1.56
CA ARG A 134 -7.74 -2.97 1.82
C ARG A 134 -6.62 -2.12 1.21
N SER A 135 -5.54 -1.97 1.97
CA SER A 135 -4.31 -1.28 1.57
C SER A 135 -3.10 -2.16 1.89
N THR A 136 -2.04 -2.03 1.10
CA THR A 136 -0.78 -2.76 1.31
C THR A 136 0.20 -2.02 2.22
N ALA A 137 -0.15 -0.85 2.76
CA ALA A 137 0.76 0.01 3.52
C ALA A 137 1.48 -0.73 4.67
N GLU A 138 0.75 -1.47 5.50
CA GLU A 138 1.35 -2.22 6.62
C GLU A 138 2.19 -3.41 6.14
N LEU A 139 1.79 -4.05 5.04
CA LEU A 139 2.58 -5.10 4.41
C LEU A 139 3.89 -4.55 3.84
N GLU A 140 3.87 -3.37 3.22
CA GLU A 140 5.08 -2.69 2.74
C GLU A 140 5.98 -2.27 3.90
N ASN A 141 5.41 -1.78 5.01
CA ASN A 141 6.18 -1.49 6.23
C ASN A 141 6.90 -2.74 6.74
N PHE A 142 6.21 -3.88 6.80
CA PHE A 142 6.81 -5.14 7.23
C PHE A 142 7.91 -5.61 6.25
N ASN A 143 7.65 -5.55 4.95
CA ASN A 143 8.64 -5.89 3.92
C ASN A 143 9.89 -5.00 4.02
N ASN A 144 9.72 -3.70 4.27
CA ASN A 144 10.83 -2.77 4.49
C ASN A 144 11.63 -3.16 5.74
N LEU A 145 10.97 -3.61 6.80
CA LEU A 145 11.66 -4.09 8.00
C LEU A 145 12.44 -5.39 7.73
N ILE A 146 11.87 -6.34 6.98
CA ILE A 146 12.60 -7.53 6.50
C ILE A 146 13.87 -7.11 5.77
N LEU A 147 13.82 -6.08 4.92
CA LEU A 147 15.00 -5.59 4.20
C LEU A 147 16.06 -4.97 5.12
N MET A 148 15.68 -4.40 6.27
CA MET A 148 16.64 -3.93 7.28
C MET A 148 17.40 -5.11 7.90
N TYR A 149 16.70 -6.20 8.22
CA TYR A 149 17.31 -7.41 8.81
C TYR A 149 17.99 -8.30 7.76
N SER A 150 17.54 -8.28 6.51
CA SER A 150 17.97 -9.18 5.44
C SER A 150 18.16 -8.43 4.12
N GLY A 151 19.07 -7.46 4.13
CA GLY A 151 19.34 -6.62 2.96
C GLY A 151 19.70 -7.45 1.72
N LYS A 152 19.04 -7.15 0.59
CA LYS A 152 19.23 -7.83 -0.72
C LYS A 152 20.67 -7.86 -1.26
N ARG A 153 21.54 -7.00 -0.72
CA ARG A 153 22.95 -6.88 -1.11
C ARG A 153 23.82 -7.99 -0.52
N PHE A 154 23.31 -8.73 0.46
CA PHE A 154 24.05 -9.77 1.16
C PHE A 154 23.45 -11.13 0.82
N ALA A 155 24.32 -12.11 0.53
CA ALA A 155 23.92 -13.49 0.40
C ALA A 155 23.81 -14.13 1.78
N PHE A 156 22.62 -14.61 2.13
CA PHE A 156 22.38 -15.36 3.36
C PHE A 156 22.12 -16.82 3.03
N SER A 157 22.65 -17.74 3.84
CA SER A 157 22.21 -19.13 3.78
C SER A 157 20.74 -19.22 4.21
N PRO A 158 19.96 -20.20 3.72
CA PRO A 158 18.55 -20.34 4.08
C PRO A 158 18.24 -20.29 5.59
N PRO A 159 19.02 -20.92 6.51
CA PRO A 159 18.75 -20.87 7.94
C PRO A 159 18.98 -19.47 8.51
N VAL A 160 20.03 -18.78 8.05
CA VAL A 160 20.34 -17.41 8.46
C VAL A 160 19.29 -16.43 7.96
N TYR A 161 18.84 -16.58 6.71
CA TYR A 161 17.77 -15.77 6.15
C TYR A 161 16.46 -15.97 6.93
N ASN A 162 16.10 -17.22 7.21
CA ASN A 162 14.91 -17.55 8.01
C ASN A 162 14.98 -16.91 9.40
N ALA A 163 16.09 -17.08 10.12
CA ALA A 163 16.28 -16.46 11.44
C ALA A 163 16.16 -14.93 11.39
N ARG A 164 16.72 -14.27 10.37
CA ARG A 164 16.61 -12.81 10.18
C ARG A 164 15.17 -12.37 9.89
N CYS A 165 14.43 -13.12 9.08
CA CYS A 165 13.00 -12.86 8.84
C CYS A 165 12.18 -13.01 10.14
N GLN A 166 12.48 -14.02 10.97
CA GLN A 166 11.83 -14.19 12.27
C GLN A 166 12.12 -13.02 13.22
N LEU A 167 13.37 -12.54 13.26
CA LEU A 167 13.73 -11.35 14.05
C LEU A 167 12.99 -10.09 13.56
N ALA A 168 12.87 -9.90 12.24
CA ALA A 168 12.09 -8.81 11.68
C ALA A 168 10.60 -8.91 12.06
N ALA A 169 10.03 -10.13 12.07
CA ALA A 169 8.65 -10.36 12.50
C ALA A 169 8.44 -10.03 13.99
N LEU A 170 9.39 -10.39 14.86
CA LEU A 170 9.34 -10.03 16.27
C LEU A 170 9.42 -8.52 16.49
N ASP A 171 10.32 -7.81 15.79
CA ASP A 171 10.40 -6.33 15.86
C ASP A 171 9.11 -5.69 15.32
N TYR A 172 8.58 -6.17 14.20
CA TYR A 172 7.32 -5.67 13.65
C TYR A 172 6.16 -5.82 14.63
N ASN A 173 5.95 -7.03 15.16
CA ASN A 173 4.86 -7.31 16.09
C ASN A 173 4.98 -6.51 17.39
N ALA A 174 6.19 -6.23 17.85
CA ALA A 174 6.42 -5.40 19.03
C ALA A 174 6.12 -3.91 18.79
N ASN A 175 6.07 -3.45 17.52
CA ASN A 175 6.10 -2.03 17.19
C ASN A 175 5.03 -1.54 16.19
N VAL A 176 4.20 -2.43 15.63
CA VAL A 176 3.17 -2.09 14.63
C VAL A 176 2.07 -1.19 15.22
N ASP A 177 1.56 -1.56 16.39
CA ASP A 177 0.43 -0.91 17.07
C ASP A 177 0.86 0.22 18.03
N ARG A 178 2.05 0.78 17.83
CA ARG A 178 2.52 1.93 18.61
C ARG A 178 1.54 3.09 18.51
N GLU A 179 1.19 3.62 19.66
CA GLU A 179 0.34 4.78 19.79
C GLU A 179 0.96 6.03 19.13
N VAL A 180 0.09 6.98 18.81
CA VAL A 180 0.53 8.31 18.37
C VAL A 180 1.09 9.09 19.55
N LYS A 181 2.19 9.79 19.33
CA LYS A 181 2.79 10.69 20.30
C LYS A 181 1.91 11.91 20.47
N ARG A 182 1.61 12.27 21.72
CA ARG A 182 0.77 13.42 22.08
C ARG A 182 1.61 14.53 22.71
N ASN A 183 1.21 15.76 22.48
CA ASN A 183 1.74 16.94 23.13
C ASN A 183 1.17 17.06 24.57
N PRO A 184 1.71 17.93 25.44
CA PRO A 184 1.20 18.12 26.80
C PRO A 184 -0.27 18.54 26.87
N ASP A 185 -0.80 19.18 25.82
CA ASP A 185 -2.20 19.58 25.68
C ASP A 185 -3.14 18.45 25.19
N GLY A 186 -2.60 17.23 24.98
CA GLY A 186 -3.34 16.07 24.48
C GLY A 186 -3.47 15.99 22.95
N SER A 187 -3.06 17.03 22.21
CA SER A 187 -3.09 17.05 20.75
C SER A 187 -2.08 16.06 20.14
N VAL A 188 -2.40 15.49 18.98
CA VAL A 188 -1.52 14.54 18.29
C VAL A 188 -0.36 15.28 17.65
N GLN A 189 0.88 14.86 17.95
CA GLN A 189 2.06 15.41 17.33
C GLN A 189 2.12 15.03 15.85
N GLN A 190 2.36 16.03 14.99
CA GLN A 190 2.34 15.88 13.54
C GLN A 190 3.73 16.09 12.95
N HIS A 191 4.08 15.30 11.93
CA HIS A 191 5.26 15.49 11.11
C HIS A 191 4.85 15.95 9.70
N ARG A 192 5.48 17.02 9.21
CA ARG A 192 5.22 17.54 7.86
C ARG A 192 6.29 17.09 6.90
N THR A 193 5.89 16.58 5.74
CA THR A 193 6.81 16.20 4.66
C THR A 193 6.46 16.98 3.40
N PHE A 194 7.47 17.52 2.71
CA PHE A 194 7.30 18.18 1.42
C PHE A 194 7.66 17.23 0.27
N ASN A 195 6.72 17.01 -0.64
CA ASN A 195 6.94 16.23 -1.86
C ASN A 195 7.38 17.17 -2.99
N LYS A 196 8.67 17.08 -3.36
CA LYS A 196 9.26 17.91 -4.43
C LYS A 196 8.61 17.72 -5.80
N LYS A 197 8.07 16.53 -6.10
CA LYS A 197 7.46 16.24 -7.42
C LYS A 197 6.07 16.84 -7.56
N SER A 198 5.27 16.79 -6.50
CA SER A 198 3.92 17.36 -6.52
C SER A 198 3.86 18.80 -6.03
N GLY A 199 4.94 19.31 -5.41
CA GLY A 199 4.99 20.64 -4.79
C GLY A 199 4.12 20.75 -3.54
N ARG A 200 3.79 19.63 -2.88
CA ARG A 200 2.77 19.57 -1.82
C ARG A 200 3.36 19.19 -0.48
N TRP A 201 2.76 19.75 0.56
CA TRP A 201 2.95 19.29 1.94
C TRP A 201 1.95 18.18 2.27
N SER A 202 2.43 17.14 2.95
CA SER A 202 1.63 16.13 3.61
C SER A 202 1.94 16.13 5.10
N VAL A 203 0.97 15.69 5.89
CA VAL A 203 1.09 15.59 7.34
C VAL A 203 0.84 14.14 7.74
N THR A 204 1.68 13.62 8.62
CA THR A 204 1.55 12.27 9.18
C THR A 204 1.71 12.31 10.70
N PRO A 205 0.85 11.61 11.46
CA PRO A 205 1.01 11.49 12.90
C PRO A 205 2.35 10.87 13.27
N VAL A 206 3.01 11.42 14.30
CA VAL A 206 4.23 10.85 14.87
C VAL A 206 3.83 9.73 15.83
N LYS A 207 4.42 8.53 15.70
CA LYS A 207 4.26 7.45 16.67
C LYS A 207 5.25 7.59 17.83
N VAL A 208 4.92 7.07 19.01
CA VAL A 208 5.85 6.96 20.15
C VAL A 208 7.10 6.17 19.76
N GLU A 209 8.20 6.32 20.51
CA GLU A 209 9.46 5.62 20.21
C GLU A 209 9.30 4.09 20.20
N LYS A 210 10.18 3.40 19.46
CA LYS A 210 10.16 1.94 19.38
C LYS A 210 10.53 1.32 20.72
N SER A 211 9.88 0.21 21.06
CA SER A 211 10.29 -0.66 22.15
C SER A 211 11.19 -1.78 21.64
N TYR A 212 12.26 -2.04 22.39
CA TYR A 212 13.21 -3.12 22.11
C TYR A 212 13.24 -4.19 23.21
N ILE A 213 12.23 -4.23 24.08
CA ILE A 213 12.10 -5.23 25.16
C ILE A 213 12.19 -6.67 24.62
N HIS A 214 11.61 -6.92 23.43
CA HIS A 214 11.71 -8.22 22.77
C HIS A 214 13.15 -8.64 22.48
N VAL A 215 14.05 -7.70 22.19
CA VAL A 215 15.49 -7.95 21.97
C VAL A 215 16.16 -8.33 23.29
N GLU A 216 15.89 -7.61 24.37
CA GLU A 216 16.45 -7.90 25.69
C GLU A 216 16.05 -9.30 26.18
N ILE A 217 14.78 -9.67 26.00
CA ILE A 217 14.26 -11.01 26.32
C ILE A 217 14.99 -12.07 25.48
N LEU A 218 15.17 -11.84 24.18
CA LEU A 218 15.91 -12.76 23.30
C LEU A 218 17.35 -12.93 23.75
N GLN A 219 18.06 -11.83 24.03
CA GLN A 219 19.45 -11.87 24.51
C GLN A 219 19.56 -12.65 25.82
N LYS A 220 18.67 -12.41 26.79
CA LYS A 220 18.62 -13.17 28.04
C LYS A 220 18.42 -14.66 27.80
N ARG A 221 17.47 -15.03 26.92
CA ARG A 221 17.20 -16.43 26.57
C ARG A 221 18.39 -17.08 25.87
N ILE A 222 19.09 -16.38 24.99
CA ILE A 222 20.31 -16.86 24.33
C ILE A 222 21.38 -17.18 25.37
N VAL A 223 21.63 -16.27 26.31
CA VAL A 223 22.62 -16.49 27.38
C VAL A 223 22.23 -17.67 28.25
N GLN A 224 20.97 -17.75 28.68
CA GLN A 224 20.49 -18.88 29.49
C GLN A 224 20.61 -20.22 28.76
N ALA A 225 20.17 -20.28 27.51
CA ALA A 225 20.29 -21.48 26.68
C ALA A 225 21.75 -21.90 26.55
N ARG A 226 22.66 -20.94 26.36
CA ARG A 226 24.10 -21.20 26.24
C ARG A 226 24.73 -21.71 27.53
N LEU A 227 24.28 -21.24 28.69
CA LEU A 227 24.77 -21.74 29.99
C LEU A 227 24.38 -23.20 30.25
N THR A 228 23.24 -23.64 29.70
CA THR A 228 22.74 -25.02 29.86
C THR A 228 23.13 -25.96 28.72
N ASP A 229 23.73 -25.43 27.66
CA ASP A 229 24.07 -26.19 26.46
C ASP A 229 25.36 -26.99 26.66
N GLN A 230 25.25 -28.32 26.58
CA GLN A 230 26.36 -29.25 26.73
C GLN A 230 27.15 -29.51 25.42
N GLU A 231 26.60 -29.17 24.25
CA GLU A 231 27.12 -29.61 22.95
C GLU A 231 28.05 -28.60 22.26
N GLY A 232 27.93 -27.29 22.53
CA GLY A 232 28.85 -26.27 21.97
C GLY A 232 28.33 -25.52 20.73
N MET A 233 28.99 -24.42 20.33
CA MET A 233 28.47 -23.52 19.27
C MET A 233 28.73 -23.97 17.82
N CYS A 234 29.62 -24.95 17.59
CA CYS A 234 30.12 -25.28 16.26
C CYS A 234 29.61 -26.65 15.78
N HIS A 235 28.32 -26.72 15.47
CA HIS A 235 27.67 -27.94 14.98
C HIS A 235 26.99 -27.65 13.63
N PRO A 236 27.06 -28.58 12.66
CA PRO A 236 26.38 -28.43 11.39
C PRO A 236 24.87 -28.29 11.61
N ALA A 237 24.28 -27.18 11.17
CA ALA A 237 22.83 -27.00 11.25
C ALA A 237 22.12 -28.09 10.44
N VAL A 238 21.31 -28.91 11.11
CA VAL A 238 20.48 -29.92 10.44
C VAL A 238 19.43 -29.19 9.59
N LEU A 239 19.41 -29.47 8.29
CA LEU A 239 18.46 -28.83 7.38
C LEU A 239 17.04 -29.33 7.63
N ALA A 240 16.04 -28.45 7.62
CA ALA A 240 14.64 -28.85 7.68
C ALA A 240 14.27 -29.78 6.51
N ALA A 241 13.26 -30.64 6.67
CA ALA A 241 12.83 -31.57 5.62
C ALA A 241 12.41 -30.86 4.31
N THR A 242 11.87 -29.65 4.43
CA THR A 242 11.43 -28.79 3.32
C THR A 242 12.51 -27.84 2.81
N ASP A 243 13.76 -27.94 3.28
CA ASP A 243 14.83 -27.05 2.82
C ASP A 243 15.11 -27.28 1.32
N PRO A 244 15.07 -26.25 0.47
CA PRO A 244 15.24 -26.41 -0.97
C PRO A 244 16.59 -27.01 -1.37
N ARG A 245 17.62 -26.91 -0.52
CA ARG A 245 18.92 -27.56 -0.73
C ARG A 245 18.85 -29.09 -0.63
N ARG A 246 17.77 -29.66 -0.07
CA ARG A 246 17.50 -31.10 -0.09
C ARG A 246 16.92 -31.58 -1.43
N LEU A 247 16.26 -30.70 -2.18
CA LEU A 247 15.72 -31.01 -3.51
C LEU A 247 16.81 -30.97 -4.58
N SER A 248 17.71 -29.99 -4.51
CA SER A 248 18.88 -29.91 -5.37
C SER A 248 20.00 -29.14 -4.69
N ARG A 249 21.25 -29.59 -4.92
CA ARG A 249 22.46 -28.88 -4.44
C ARG A 249 22.59 -27.49 -5.08
N THR A 250 22.00 -27.28 -6.26
CA THR A 250 22.07 -26.01 -7.00
C THR A 250 20.71 -25.64 -7.58
N ILE A 251 20.46 -24.35 -7.79
CA ILE A 251 19.23 -23.88 -8.46
C ILE A 251 19.25 -24.10 -9.99
N ALA A 252 20.37 -24.59 -10.53
CA ALA A 252 20.52 -24.77 -11.97
C ALA A 252 19.68 -25.97 -12.44
N PRO A 253 18.95 -25.83 -13.56
CA PRO A 253 18.16 -26.93 -14.13
C PRO A 253 19.04 -27.99 -14.83
N VAL A 254 20.33 -27.71 -15.04
CA VAL A 254 21.30 -28.60 -15.71
C VAL A 254 22.52 -28.73 -14.82
N GLU A 255 23.12 -29.92 -14.80
CA GLU A 255 24.36 -30.13 -14.06
C GLU A 255 25.51 -29.27 -14.61
N PRO A 256 26.37 -28.72 -13.74
CA PRO A 256 27.51 -27.94 -14.18
C PRO A 256 28.50 -28.84 -14.95
N LYS A 257 28.99 -28.35 -16.08
CA LYS A 257 30.17 -28.93 -16.74
C LYS A 257 31.37 -28.93 -15.78
N PRO A 258 32.38 -29.80 -15.96
CA PRO A 258 33.61 -29.76 -15.18
C PRO A 258 34.23 -28.36 -15.17
N THR A 259 34.77 -27.94 -14.02
CA THR A 259 35.34 -26.59 -13.82
C THR A 259 36.36 -26.21 -14.89
N ALA A 260 37.20 -27.17 -15.32
CA ALA A 260 38.20 -26.97 -16.36
C ALA A 260 37.57 -26.53 -17.70
N VAL A 261 36.49 -27.19 -18.13
CA VAL A 261 35.76 -26.85 -19.36
C VAL A 261 35.15 -25.45 -19.26
N LEU A 262 34.56 -25.10 -18.11
CA LEU A 262 34.01 -23.77 -17.87
C LEU A 262 35.09 -22.68 -17.86
N GLN A 263 36.31 -23.01 -17.43
CA GLN A 263 37.46 -22.10 -17.47
C GLN A 263 37.93 -21.85 -18.91
N GLU A 264 38.00 -22.89 -19.73
CA GLU A 264 38.34 -22.77 -21.16
C GLU A 264 37.30 -21.97 -21.94
N GLU A 265 36.01 -22.09 -21.59
CA GLU A 265 34.91 -21.30 -22.18
C GLU A 265 34.97 -19.81 -21.80
N LYS A 266 35.65 -19.46 -20.70
CA LYS A 266 35.84 -18.06 -20.27
C LYS A 266 36.97 -17.35 -21.01
N VAL A 267 37.73 -18.05 -21.86
CA VAL A 267 38.76 -17.43 -22.67
C VAL A 267 38.10 -16.65 -23.81
N SER A 268 38.48 -15.38 -23.96
CA SER A 268 37.98 -14.55 -25.05
C SER A 268 38.31 -15.20 -26.39
N ARG A 269 37.35 -15.19 -27.32
CA ARG A 269 37.58 -15.65 -28.71
C ARG A 269 38.66 -14.85 -29.44
N PHE A 270 39.07 -13.71 -28.87
CA PHE A 270 40.14 -12.84 -29.39
C PHE A 270 41.49 -13.06 -28.70
N MET A 271 41.59 -13.92 -27.68
CA MET A 271 42.88 -14.33 -27.13
C MET A 271 43.36 -15.58 -27.87
N LYS A 272 44.61 -15.57 -28.35
CA LYS A 272 45.25 -16.78 -28.88
C LYS A 272 45.39 -17.78 -27.74
N LYS A 273 44.96 -19.02 -27.98
CA LYS A 273 45.33 -20.16 -27.14
C LYS A 273 46.79 -20.47 -27.48
N ASP A 274 47.68 -20.25 -26.52
CA ASP A 274 49.06 -20.76 -26.57
C ASP A 274 49.08 -22.28 -26.33
#